data_AF-A0A2S8FZB5-F1
#
_entry.id   AF-A0A2S8FZB5-F1
#
_cell.length_a   1.000
_cell.length_b   1.000
_cell.length_c   1.000
_cell.angle_alpha   90.00
_cell.angle_beta   90.00
_cell.angle_gamma   90.00
#
_symmetry.space_group_name_H-M   'P 1'
#
loop_
_entity.id
_entity.type
_entity.pdbx_description
1 polymer ?
#
loop_
_entity_poly.entity_id
_entity_poly.type
_entity_poly.pdbx_seq_one_letter_code
_entity_poly.pdbx_strand_id
1 'polypeptide(L)'
;MSSSNRRLESAPAPSSKPGWNTGEDRLTNGNHMFHFLTSIMRDGTGEPDFPNVRFPVTAEDIESAERRIGNPFPEQLRKFFCQIGSGFLKAPQSDTSRTDFKYINRFLDPDEVAELFLGEDEDIFPSEGFDDGELPFFEIGDRLYLVLRDGQVCWPFGDVISQNLLAFVTELANNPRFYHEAYGLE
;
A
#
# COMPACT_ATOMS: atom_id res chain seq x y z
N MET A 1 62.24 -5.69 -7.11
CA MET A 1 61.01 -6.29 -7.66
C MET A 1 60.17 -6.82 -6.51
N SER A 2 59.07 -6.15 -6.18
CA SER A 2 57.73 -6.75 -6.01
C SER A 2 56.82 -5.75 -5.31
N SER A 3 55.88 -5.23 -6.09
CA SER A 3 54.80 -4.34 -5.69
C SER A 3 53.71 -5.15 -5.02
N SER A 4 53.22 -4.72 -3.86
CA SER A 4 52.00 -5.26 -3.24
C SER A 4 50.83 -4.32 -3.51
N ASN A 5 50.05 -4.65 -4.54
CA ASN A 5 48.71 -4.10 -4.76
C ASN A 5 47.75 -4.77 -3.76
N ARG A 6 47.22 -4.02 -2.80
CA ARG A 6 46.08 -4.44 -1.99
C ARG A 6 44.80 -4.14 -2.77
N ARG A 7 44.09 -5.21 -3.11
CA ARG A 7 42.82 -5.25 -3.82
C ARG A 7 41.74 -4.63 -2.93
N LEU A 8 41.04 -3.62 -3.43
CA LEU A 8 39.78 -3.12 -2.87
C LEU A 8 38.74 -4.24 -3.01
N GLU A 9 38.22 -4.74 -1.89
CA GLU A 9 37.04 -5.60 -1.88
C GLU A 9 35.82 -4.76 -2.23
N SER A 10 35.13 -5.15 -3.31
CA SER A 10 33.90 -4.54 -3.78
C SER A 10 32.75 -5.02 -2.92
N ALA A 11 31.88 -4.11 -2.50
CA ALA A 11 30.60 -4.45 -1.88
C ALA A 11 29.76 -5.34 -2.81
N PRO A 12 28.93 -6.25 -2.27
CA PRO A 12 28.04 -7.07 -3.09
C PRO A 12 26.98 -6.19 -3.79
N ALA A 13 26.70 -6.51 -5.05
CA ALA A 13 25.67 -5.86 -5.86
C ALA A 13 24.27 -6.12 -5.27
N PRO A 14 23.30 -5.18 -5.43
CA PRO A 14 21.94 -5.39 -4.98
C PRO A 14 21.31 -6.60 -5.69
N SER A 15 20.78 -7.53 -4.91
CA SER A 15 20.02 -8.69 -5.39
C SER A 15 18.77 -8.21 -6.11
N SER A 16 18.62 -8.64 -7.37
CA SER A 16 17.47 -8.31 -8.19
C SER A 16 16.21 -8.96 -7.61
N LYS A 17 15.32 -8.16 -6.99
CA LYS A 17 14.01 -8.64 -6.51
C LYS A 17 13.15 -9.09 -7.72
N PRO A 18 12.40 -10.20 -7.62
CA PRO A 18 11.61 -10.72 -8.73
C PRO A 18 10.43 -9.81 -9.09
N GLY A 19 10.11 -9.74 -10.39
CA GLY A 19 9.02 -8.93 -10.93
C GLY A 19 7.66 -9.63 -10.83
N TRP A 20 6.64 -8.85 -10.48
CA TRP A 20 5.24 -9.28 -10.42
C TRP A 20 4.72 -9.77 -11.78
N ASN A 21 3.98 -10.88 -11.78
CA ASN A 21 3.36 -11.44 -12.97
C ASN A 21 2.12 -10.60 -13.36
N THR A 22 2.22 -9.84 -14.45
CA THR A 22 1.12 -9.02 -14.96
C THR A 22 0.20 -9.88 -15.83
N GLY A 23 -0.86 -10.43 -15.25
CA GLY A 23 -1.95 -11.02 -16.02
C GLY A 23 -2.60 -9.96 -16.90
N GLU A 24 -2.47 -10.08 -18.22
CA GLU A 24 -3.14 -9.22 -19.19
C GLU A 24 -4.64 -9.57 -19.26
N ASP A 25 -5.47 -8.83 -18.52
CA ASP A 25 -6.92 -8.81 -18.76
C ASP A 25 -7.34 -7.58 -19.56
N ARG A 26 -8.13 -7.86 -20.59
CA ARG A 26 -8.49 -6.96 -21.69
C ARG A 26 -9.19 -5.68 -21.22
N LEU A 27 -8.66 -4.55 -21.68
CA LEU A 27 -9.21 -3.20 -21.55
C LEU A 27 -10.64 -3.09 -22.13
N THR A 28 -11.63 -2.93 -21.27
CA THR A 28 -12.93 -2.35 -21.62
C THR A 28 -13.13 -1.03 -20.87
N ASN A 29 -13.36 0.04 -21.64
CA ASN A 29 -13.91 1.36 -21.27
C ASN A 29 -13.73 1.84 -19.82
N GLY A 30 -12.86 2.84 -19.62
CA GLY A 30 -12.82 3.74 -18.46
C GLY A 30 -13.19 3.06 -17.15
N ASN A 31 -12.35 2.13 -16.67
CA ASN A 31 -12.72 1.22 -15.61
C ASN A 31 -12.73 1.95 -14.26
N HIS A 32 -13.90 2.43 -13.83
CA HIS A 32 -14.17 3.15 -12.57
C HIS A 32 -14.13 2.21 -11.34
N MET A 33 -13.15 1.31 -11.30
CA MET A 33 -13.01 0.20 -10.35
C MET A 33 -13.22 0.61 -8.89
N PHE A 34 -12.65 1.75 -8.48
CA PHE A 34 -12.73 2.25 -7.11
C PHE A 34 -13.62 3.48 -6.95
N HIS A 35 -14.28 3.94 -8.02
CA HIS A 35 -14.98 5.23 -8.02
C HIS A 35 -16.13 5.31 -7.00
N PHE A 36 -16.66 4.18 -6.54
CA PHE A 36 -17.65 4.17 -5.45
C PHE A 36 -17.12 4.85 -4.18
N LEU A 37 -15.81 4.80 -3.93
CA LEU A 37 -15.16 5.47 -2.80
C LEU A 37 -15.26 7.00 -2.88
N THR A 38 -15.36 7.58 -4.07
CA THR A 38 -15.48 9.05 -4.23
C THR A 38 -16.77 9.61 -3.63
N SER A 39 -17.78 8.75 -3.40
CA SER A 39 -19.02 9.15 -2.73
C SER A 39 -18.92 9.18 -1.20
N ILE A 40 -17.92 8.51 -0.61
CA ILE A 40 -17.76 8.37 0.84
C ILE A 40 -16.47 8.99 1.38
N MET A 41 -15.49 9.24 0.51
CA MET A 41 -14.23 9.92 0.84
C MET A 41 -14.26 11.37 0.36
N ARG A 42 -13.68 12.28 1.14
CA ARG A 42 -13.56 13.70 0.80
C ARG A 42 -12.09 14.08 0.59
N ASP A 43 -11.84 15.09 -0.24
CA ASP A 43 -10.48 15.62 -0.41
C ASP A 43 -10.01 16.25 0.90
N GLY A 44 -8.87 15.78 1.38
CA GLY A 44 -8.27 16.27 2.61
C GLY A 44 -7.64 17.64 2.41
N THR A 45 -7.89 18.56 3.34
CA THR A 45 -7.23 19.87 3.41
C THR A 45 -6.25 19.98 4.58
N GLY A 46 -5.99 18.88 5.31
CA GLY A 46 -5.06 18.84 6.44
C GLY A 46 -5.69 18.94 7.84
N GLU A 47 -7.01 18.96 7.97
CA GLU A 47 -7.70 18.88 9.29
C GLU A 47 -8.55 17.60 9.45
N PRO A 48 -8.58 16.99 10.65
CA PRO A 48 -9.14 15.65 10.87
C PRO A 48 -10.64 15.66 11.21
N ASP A 49 -11.44 16.51 10.57
CA ASP A 49 -12.88 16.57 10.85
C ASP A 49 -13.67 15.45 10.17
N PHE A 50 -13.07 14.76 9.19
CA PHE A 50 -13.74 13.71 8.43
C PHE A 50 -13.03 12.34 8.56
N PRO A 51 -13.75 11.24 8.83
CA PRO A 51 -13.18 9.89 8.89
C PRO A 51 -12.49 9.41 7.62
N ASN A 52 -13.13 9.74 6.50
CA ASN A 52 -12.88 9.16 5.20
C ASN A 52 -12.31 10.26 4.32
N VAL A 53 -11.00 10.29 4.21
CA VAL A 53 -10.27 11.39 3.57
C VAL A 53 -9.36 10.80 2.52
N ARG A 54 -9.36 11.40 1.33
CA ARG A 54 -8.41 11.07 0.27
C ARG A 54 -7.47 12.23 0.02
N PHE A 55 -6.23 11.92 -0.30
CA PHE A 55 -5.23 12.83 -0.80
C PHE A 55 -4.94 12.41 -2.25
N PRO A 56 -5.39 13.19 -3.25
CA PRO A 56 -5.11 12.88 -4.64
C PRO A 56 -3.60 12.80 -4.88
N VAL A 57 -3.17 11.78 -5.61
CA VAL A 57 -1.78 11.60 -6.04
C VAL A 57 -1.69 11.81 -7.53
N THR A 58 -0.57 12.36 -7.99
CA THR A 58 -0.36 12.61 -9.41
C THR A 58 0.18 11.37 -10.12
N ALA A 59 0.07 11.35 -11.45
CA ALA A 59 0.73 10.30 -12.25
C ALA A 59 2.26 10.33 -12.07
N GLU A 60 2.85 11.52 -11.86
CA GLU A 60 4.27 11.68 -11.63
C GLU A 60 4.72 11.05 -10.31
N ASP A 61 3.95 11.20 -9.23
CA ASP A 61 4.22 10.57 -7.93
C ASP A 61 4.25 9.04 -8.07
N ILE A 62 3.24 8.47 -8.74
CA ILE A 62 3.14 7.03 -9.01
C ILE A 62 4.35 6.55 -9.83
N GLU A 63 4.64 7.22 -10.95
CA GLU A 63 5.75 6.83 -11.83
C GLU A 63 7.12 6.99 -11.14
N SER A 64 7.26 7.99 -10.27
CA SER A 64 8.48 8.19 -9.47
C SER A 64 8.72 7.02 -8.53
N ALA A 65 7.69 6.63 -7.77
CA ALA A 65 7.76 5.48 -6.87
C ALA A 65 8.04 4.16 -7.62
N GLU A 66 7.37 3.90 -8.74
CA GLU A 66 7.62 2.72 -9.57
C GLU A 66 9.07 2.68 -10.11
N ARG A 67 9.64 3.83 -10.50
CA ARG A 67 11.05 3.93 -10.90
C ARG A 67 12.00 3.64 -9.76
N ARG A 68 11.70 4.13 -8.53
CA ARG A 68 12.49 3.83 -7.32
C ARG A 68 12.49 2.34 -7.01
N ILE A 69 11.30 1.72 -7.03
CA ILE A 69 11.10 0.28 -6.79
C ILE A 69 11.74 -0.58 -7.91
N GLY A 70 11.83 -0.04 -9.13
CA GLY A 70 12.36 -0.74 -10.30
C GLY A 70 11.33 -1.64 -11.00
N ASN A 71 10.05 -1.54 -10.65
CA ASN A 71 8.95 -2.30 -11.25
C ASN A 71 7.64 -1.51 -11.12
N PRO A 72 6.69 -1.63 -12.08
CA PRO A 72 5.36 -1.03 -11.91
C PRO A 72 4.62 -1.62 -10.70
N PHE A 73 3.74 -0.83 -10.10
CA PHE A 73 2.84 -1.32 -9.06
C PHE A 73 1.90 -2.39 -9.62
N PRO A 74 1.43 -3.32 -8.76
CA PRO A 74 0.33 -4.21 -9.11
C PRO A 74 -0.85 -3.43 -9.69
N GLU A 75 -1.48 -3.96 -10.75
CA GLU A 75 -2.44 -3.21 -11.57
C GLU A 75 -3.56 -2.55 -10.76
N GLN A 76 -4.14 -3.26 -9.78
CA GLN A 76 -5.19 -2.71 -8.94
C GLN A 76 -4.69 -1.60 -8.01
N LEU A 77 -3.47 -1.70 -7.48
CA LEU A 77 -2.89 -0.65 -6.65
C LEU A 77 -2.61 0.60 -7.48
N ARG A 78 -2.04 0.45 -8.67
CA ARG A 78 -1.84 1.57 -9.60
C ARG A 78 -3.16 2.26 -9.94
N LYS A 79 -4.21 1.49 -10.25
CA LYS A 79 -5.56 2.02 -10.51
C LYS A 79 -6.16 2.72 -9.29
N PHE A 80 -5.94 2.17 -8.09
CA PHE A 80 -6.38 2.78 -6.84
C PHE A 80 -5.75 4.17 -6.66
N PHE A 81 -4.43 4.27 -6.81
CA PHE A 81 -3.73 5.55 -6.76
C PHE A 81 -4.24 6.54 -7.80
N CYS A 82 -4.41 6.13 -9.06
CA CYS A 82 -4.92 7.02 -10.10
C CYS A 82 -6.35 7.52 -9.84
N GLN A 83 -7.21 6.73 -9.20
CA GLN A 83 -8.64 7.06 -9.03
C GLN A 83 -8.93 7.75 -7.70
N ILE A 84 -8.26 7.32 -6.65
CA ILE A 84 -8.54 7.70 -5.25
C ILE A 84 -7.39 8.48 -4.66
N GLY A 85 -6.16 7.97 -4.82
CA GLY A 85 -4.96 8.50 -4.17
C GLY A 85 -4.61 7.74 -2.90
N SER A 86 -4.13 8.44 -1.88
CA SER A 86 -3.84 7.91 -0.54
C SER A 86 -4.86 8.44 0.48
N GLY A 87 -4.74 8.05 1.75
CA GLY A 87 -5.54 8.61 2.83
C GLY A 87 -6.26 7.58 3.68
N PHE A 88 -7.35 7.97 4.34
CA PHE A 88 -7.97 7.23 5.42
C PHE A 88 -9.36 6.73 5.07
N LEU A 89 -9.67 5.47 5.41
CA LEU A 89 -11.02 4.89 5.31
C LEU A 89 -11.43 4.28 6.65
N LYS A 90 -11.95 5.14 7.55
CA LYS A 90 -12.21 4.80 8.96
C LYS A 90 -13.70 4.61 9.27
N ALA A 91 -14.59 5.22 8.51
CA ALA A 91 -16.03 5.10 8.71
C ALA A 91 -16.67 4.17 7.66
N PRO A 92 -17.65 3.34 8.08
CA PRO A 92 -18.42 2.55 7.13
C PRO A 92 -19.22 3.48 6.22
N GLN A 93 -19.47 3.04 4.99
CA GLN A 93 -20.27 3.80 4.03
C GLN A 93 -21.70 4.06 4.51
N SER A 94 -22.23 3.23 5.41
CA SER A 94 -23.55 3.41 6.01
C SER A 94 -23.63 4.57 7.00
N ASP A 95 -22.49 5.02 7.54
CA ASP A 95 -22.41 6.11 8.52
C ASP A 95 -21.04 6.79 8.50
N THR A 96 -20.88 7.73 7.56
CA THR A 96 -19.67 8.55 7.40
C THR A 96 -19.58 9.71 8.39
N SER A 97 -20.54 9.85 9.31
CA SER A 97 -20.58 10.91 10.32
C SER A 97 -19.82 10.56 11.59
N ARG A 98 -19.43 9.29 11.76
CA ARG A 98 -18.64 8.84 12.90
C ARG A 98 -17.28 9.54 12.92
N THR A 99 -16.79 9.85 14.10
CA THR A 99 -15.47 10.49 14.33
C THR A 99 -14.63 9.74 15.37
N ASP A 100 -15.19 8.70 15.98
CA ASP A 100 -14.61 7.91 17.07
C ASP A 100 -13.82 6.69 16.57
N PHE A 101 -12.65 6.92 15.98
CA PHE A 101 -11.84 5.84 15.39
C PHE A 101 -10.63 5.47 16.23
N LYS A 102 -10.51 4.18 16.50
CA LYS A 102 -9.35 3.60 17.21
C LYS A 102 -8.30 3.00 16.27
N TYR A 103 -8.62 2.90 14.98
CA TYR A 103 -7.81 2.23 13.97
C TYR A 103 -7.33 3.23 12.92
N ILE A 104 -6.15 2.97 12.38
CA ILE A 104 -5.46 3.88 11.47
C ILE A 104 -6.10 3.83 10.08
N ASN A 105 -6.31 2.65 9.50
CA ASN A 105 -6.91 2.41 8.18
C ASN A 105 -6.43 3.39 7.11
N ARG A 106 -5.12 3.45 6.91
CA ARG A 106 -4.51 4.41 6.00
C ARG A 106 -3.94 3.71 4.77
N PHE A 107 -4.43 4.07 3.60
CA PHE A 107 -3.74 3.82 2.34
C PHE A 107 -2.52 4.74 2.28
N LEU A 108 -1.35 4.14 2.16
CA LEU A 108 -0.08 4.84 2.03
C LEU A 108 -0.03 5.61 0.72
N ASP A 109 0.73 6.70 0.67
CA ASP A 109 1.06 7.31 -0.62
C ASP A 109 2.12 6.50 -1.38
N PRO A 110 2.24 6.67 -2.72
CA PRO A 110 3.20 5.91 -3.52
C PRO A 110 4.64 6.00 -3.02
N ASP A 111 5.04 7.15 -2.48
CA ASP A 111 6.40 7.39 -2.03
C ASP A 111 6.70 6.61 -0.75
N GLU A 112 5.78 6.66 0.22
CA GLU A 112 5.85 5.86 1.45
C GLU A 112 5.87 4.35 1.14
N VAL A 113 5.10 3.90 0.14
CA VAL A 113 5.15 2.50 -0.32
C VAL A 113 6.55 2.15 -0.83
N ALA A 114 7.17 3.02 -1.61
CA ALA A 114 8.53 2.80 -2.11
C ALA A 114 9.56 2.79 -0.97
N GLU A 115 9.48 3.75 -0.05
CA GLU A 115 10.36 3.84 1.12
C GLU A 115 10.29 2.59 1.99
N LEU A 116 9.08 2.12 2.31
CA LEU A 116 8.87 0.89 3.07
C LEU A 116 9.30 -0.35 2.30
N PHE A 117 9.06 -0.42 0.99
CA PHE A 117 9.48 -1.58 0.19
C PHE A 117 11.01 -1.70 0.04
N LEU A 118 11.70 -0.55 0.03
CA LEU A 118 13.14 -0.46 -0.09
C LEU A 118 13.86 -0.48 1.27
N GLY A 119 13.14 -0.24 2.36
CA GLY A 119 13.69 -0.18 3.72
C GLY A 119 14.52 1.08 3.95
N GLU A 120 14.08 2.21 3.41
CA GLU A 120 14.85 3.46 3.40
C GLU A 120 14.58 4.37 4.63
N ASP A 121 13.46 4.19 5.32
CA ASP A 121 13.07 4.99 6.49
C ASP A 121 12.87 4.12 7.75
N GLU A 122 13.87 4.12 8.63
CA GLU A 122 13.86 3.38 9.90
C GLU A 122 12.77 3.85 10.90
N ASP A 123 12.23 5.07 10.75
CA ASP A 123 11.22 5.63 11.65
C ASP A 123 9.82 5.07 11.37
N ILE A 124 9.57 4.57 10.17
CA ILE A 124 8.30 3.94 9.77
C ILE A 124 8.45 2.44 9.49
N PHE A 125 9.66 1.95 9.23
CA PHE A 125 9.90 0.56 8.90
C PHE A 125 9.55 -0.38 10.07
N PRO A 126 8.82 -1.49 9.82
CA PRO A 126 8.58 -2.49 10.85
C PRO A 126 9.89 -3.20 11.22
N SER A 127 10.08 -3.54 12.49
CA SER A 127 11.31 -4.18 12.97
C SER A 127 11.63 -5.52 12.29
N GLU A 128 10.59 -6.22 11.83
CA GLU A 128 10.71 -7.52 11.14
C GLU A 128 10.89 -7.37 9.62
N GLY A 129 10.65 -6.18 9.06
CA GLY A 129 10.64 -5.95 7.63
C GLY A 129 9.47 -6.64 6.89
N PHE A 130 9.72 -7.00 5.64
CA PHE A 130 8.77 -7.68 4.75
C PHE A 130 9.49 -8.79 3.97
N ASP A 131 8.75 -9.82 3.56
CA ASP A 131 9.32 -10.86 2.69
C ASP A 131 9.55 -10.35 1.26
N ASP A 132 10.40 -11.06 0.51
CA ASP A 132 10.60 -10.77 -0.91
C ASP A 132 9.27 -10.89 -1.67
N GLY A 133 8.92 -9.82 -2.39
CA GLY A 133 7.64 -9.77 -3.09
C GLY A 133 6.45 -9.55 -2.16
N GLU A 134 6.65 -8.90 -1.00
CA GLU A 134 5.58 -8.27 -0.24
C GLU A 134 5.66 -6.75 -0.41
N LEU A 135 4.56 -6.14 -0.88
CA LEU A 135 4.48 -4.71 -1.09
C LEU A 135 3.56 -4.07 -0.04
N PRO A 136 4.10 -3.36 0.97
CA PRO A 136 3.28 -2.66 1.94
C PRO A 136 2.43 -1.59 1.25
N PHE A 137 1.16 -1.46 1.64
CA PHE A 137 0.27 -0.47 1.03
C PHE A 137 -0.77 0.13 1.98
N PHE A 138 -0.98 -0.50 3.14
CA PHE A 138 -2.05 -0.12 4.05
C PHE A 138 -1.61 -0.22 5.50
N GLU A 139 -1.67 0.88 6.23
CA GLU A 139 -1.31 0.97 7.65
C GLU A 139 -2.55 0.75 8.52
N ILE A 140 -2.43 -0.15 9.48
CA ILE A 140 -3.49 -0.55 10.41
C ILE A 140 -3.21 -0.14 11.86
N GLY A 141 -1.95 0.19 12.17
CA GLY A 141 -1.49 0.55 13.51
C GLY A 141 -0.06 1.07 13.46
N ASP A 142 0.51 1.39 14.62
CA ASP A 142 1.86 1.92 14.75
C ASP A 142 2.90 0.96 14.14
N ARG A 143 3.43 1.34 12.98
CA ARG A 143 4.35 0.54 12.16
C ARG A 143 3.82 -0.86 11.80
N LEU A 144 2.50 -0.99 11.68
CA LEU A 144 1.82 -2.22 11.28
C LEU A 144 1.14 -2.04 9.94
N TYR A 145 1.52 -2.89 8.97
CA TYR A 145 1.09 -2.77 7.58
C TYR A 145 0.49 -4.08 7.07
N LEU A 146 -0.48 -3.97 6.18
CA LEU A 146 -0.87 -5.05 5.27
C LEU A 146 -0.09 -4.91 3.97
N VAL A 147 0.12 -6.06 3.33
CA VAL A 147 0.94 -6.18 2.12
C VAL A 147 0.12 -6.73 0.96
N LEU A 148 0.53 -6.36 -0.26
CA LEU A 148 0.15 -7.07 -1.48
C LEU A 148 1.19 -8.14 -1.78
N ARG A 149 0.72 -9.37 -2.00
CA ARG A 149 1.52 -10.52 -2.44
C ARG A 149 0.73 -11.28 -3.49
N ASP A 150 1.29 -11.41 -4.69
CA ASP A 150 0.62 -11.99 -5.87
C ASP A 150 -0.78 -11.42 -6.16
N GLY A 151 -0.95 -10.11 -5.92
CA GLY A 151 -2.20 -9.39 -6.12
C GLY A 151 -3.25 -9.59 -5.02
N GLN A 152 -2.97 -10.44 -4.02
CA GLN A 152 -3.81 -10.66 -2.84
C GLN A 152 -3.39 -9.72 -1.70
N VAL A 153 -4.34 -9.34 -0.85
CA VAL A 153 -4.05 -8.60 0.39
C VAL A 153 -3.78 -9.61 1.49
N CYS A 154 -2.63 -9.52 2.14
CA CYS A 154 -2.16 -10.46 3.14
C CYS A 154 -1.68 -9.74 4.40
N TRP A 155 -1.60 -10.50 5.50
CA TRP A 155 -0.68 -10.16 6.58
C TRP A 155 0.76 -10.32 6.11
N PRO A 156 1.70 -9.47 6.56
CA PRO A 156 3.13 -9.72 6.36
C PRO A 156 3.49 -11.12 6.86
N PHE A 157 4.22 -11.90 6.06
CA PHE A 157 4.62 -13.27 6.38
C PHE A 157 3.45 -14.25 6.66
N GLY A 158 2.20 -13.84 6.42
CA GLY A 158 1.02 -14.48 6.98
C GLY A 158 -0.07 -14.79 5.97
N ASP A 159 -1.28 -15.03 6.48
CA ASP A 159 -2.40 -15.49 5.65
C ASP A 159 -3.00 -14.39 4.77
N VAL A 160 -3.70 -14.84 3.74
CA VAL A 160 -4.50 -14.00 2.85
C VAL A 160 -5.71 -13.45 3.61
N ILE A 161 -5.87 -12.13 3.58
CA ILE A 161 -7.04 -11.39 4.09
C ILE A 161 -8.09 -11.27 2.99
N SER A 162 -7.66 -10.97 1.77
CA SER A 162 -8.56 -10.78 0.63
C SER A 162 -7.90 -11.19 -0.68
N GLN A 163 -8.70 -11.70 -1.60
CA GLN A 163 -8.24 -12.24 -2.88
C GLN A 163 -7.72 -11.17 -3.85
N ASN A 164 -8.08 -9.91 -3.63
CA ASN A 164 -7.55 -8.76 -4.37
C ASN A 164 -7.89 -7.43 -3.68
N LEU A 165 -7.26 -6.35 -4.12
CA LEU A 165 -7.46 -5.01 -3.56
C LEU A 165 -8.90 -4.52 -3.69
N LEU A 166 -9.58 -4.75 -4.81
CA LEU A 166 -10.99 -4.36 -4.98
C LEU A 166 -11.89 -5.03 -3.93
N ALA A 167 -11.75 -6.34 -3.72
CA ALA A 167 -12.51 -7.06 -2.71
C ALA A 167 -12.19 -6.52 -1.30
N PHE A 168 -10.91 -6.32 -0.98
CA PHE A 168 -10.48 -5.73 0.29
C PHE A 168 -11.12 -4.36 0.55
N VAL A 169 -11.00 -3.43 -0.40
CA VAL A 169 -11.53 -2.07 -0.28
C VAL A 169 -13.05 -2.07 -0.20
N THR A 170 -13.72 -2.95 -0.94
CA THR A 170 -15.19 -3.10 -0.87
C THR A 170 -15.64 -3.54 0.52
N GLU A 171 -14.94 -4.50 1.12
CA GLU A 171 -15.26 -4.98 2.46
C GLU A 171 -14.92 -3.94 3.52
N LEU A 172 -13.76 -3.27 3.39
CA LEU A 172 -13.34 -2.17 4.26
C LEU A 172 -14.34 -1.02 4.28
N ALA A 173 -14.88 -0.64 3.12
CA ALA A 173 -15.91 0.39 3.01
C ALA A 173 -17.22 0.00 3.71
N ASN A 174 -17.54 -1.30 3.80
CA ASN A 174 -18.73 -1.79 4.49
C ASN A 174 -18.51 -1.94 6.00
N ASN A 175 -17.37 -2.51 6.38
CA ASN A 175 -16.97 -2.77 7.75
C ASN A 175 -15.48 -2.43 7.91
N PRO A 176 -15.14 -1.22 8.37
CA PRO A 176 -13.74 -0.80 8.56
C PRO A 176 -12.91 -1.66 9.53
N ARG A 177 -13.53 -2.63 10.22
CA ARG A 177 -12.89 -3.51 11.19
C ARG A 177 -12.87 -4.98 10.77
N PHE A 178 -13.31 -5.33 9.55
CA PHE A 178 -13.54 -6.73 9.18
C PHE A 178 -12.31 -7.64 9.37
N TYR A 179 -11.10 -7.10 9.14
CA TYR A 179 -9.85 -7.85 9.31
C TYR A 179 -9.36 -7.94 10.77
N HIS A 180 -9.92 -7.17 11.70
CA HIS A 180 -9.60 -7.26 13.14
C HIS A 180 -10.15 -8.54 13.77
N GLU A 181 -11.38 -8.93 13.39
CA GLU A 181 -12.06 -10.12 13.92
C GLU A 181 -11.32 -11.42 13.56
N ALA A 182 -10.60 -11.42 12.44
CA ALA A 182 -9.81 -12.56 12.01
C ALA A 182 -8.55 -12.79 12.86
N TYR A 183 -8.09 -11.79 13.63
CA TYR A 183 -6.76 -11.81 14.27
C TYR A 183 -6.71 -11.33 15.73
N GLY A 184 -7.85 -11.06 16.37
CA GLY A 184 -7.91 -10.77 17.81
C GLY A 184 -7.30 -9.42 18.21
N LEU A 185 -7.27 -8.45 17.30
CA LEU A 185 -6.89 -7.07 17.59
C LEU A 185 -8.10 -6.35 18.21
N GLU A 186 -8.20 -6.34 19.55
CA GLU A 186 -9.24 -5.63 20.33
C GLU A 186 -9.13 -4.10 20.31
#